data_AF-A0A1H5HWM1-F1
#
_entry.id   AF-A0A1H5HWM1-F1
#
_cell.length_a   1.000
_cell.length_b   1.000
_cell.length_c   1.000
_cell.angle_alpha   90.00
_cell.angle_beta   90.00
_cell.angle_gamma   90.00
#
_symmetry.space_group_name_H-M   'P 1'
#
loop_
_entity.id
_entity.type
_entity.pdbx_description
1 polymer ?
#
loop_
_entity_poly.entity_id
_entity_poly.type
_entity_poly.pdbx_seq_one_letter_code
_entity_poly.pdbx_strand_id
1 'polypeptide(L)'
;MLEVDPCGGPRPPAGAGGRYAMNRTLEWTVRVELSEDDGTTRAEAVLDTGAAKLTGQGIARCSPQDPDVPKIGDEVAASRAMHDVAGQLMSVADRAITESGAGRPDSAARPPYAWSDATA
;
A
#
# COMPACT_ATOMS: atom_id res chain seq x y z
N MET A 1 -46.52 -28.73 28.39
CA MET A 1 -46.88 -27.31 28.56
C MET A 1 -45.90 -26.73 29.58
N LEU A 2 -45.20 -25.66 29.19
CA LEU A 2 -44.10 -24.95 29.86
C LEU A 2 -42.73 -25.65 29.82
N GLU A 3 -41.90 -25.28 28.84
CA GLU A 3 -40.44 -25.26 29.03
C GLU A 3 -40.08 -23.86 29.56
N VAL A 4 -39.42 -23.85 30.72
CA VAL A 4 -38.94 -22.66 31.41
C VAL A 4 -37.47 -22.47 31.05
N ASP A 5 -37.10 -21.26 30.63
CA ASP A 5 -35.72 -20.88 30.34
C ASP A 5 -34.92 -20.75 31.66
N PRO A 6 -33.80 -21.49 31.86
CA PRO A 6 -33.09 -21.49 33.14
C PRO A 6 -32.20 -20.27 33.40
N CYS A 7 -32.09 -19.34 32.46
CA CYS A 7 -31.27 -18.13 32.61
C CYS A 7 -32.07 -16.91 32.12
N GLY A 8 -32.84 -16.28 33.01
CA GLY A 8 -33.68 -15.10 32.72
C GLY A 8 -32.90 -13.84 32.33
N GLY A 9 -32.29 -13.83 31.14
CA GLY A 9 -31.67 -12.67 30.51
C GLY A 9 -32.45 -12.24 29.25
N PRO A 10 -32.51 -10.94 28.93
CA PRO A 10 -33.19 -10.48 27.73
C PRO A 10 -32.49 -11.01 26.47
N ARG A 11 -33.28 -11.59 25.55
CA ARG A 11 -32.81 -12.04 24.22
C ARG A 11 -32.35 -10.81 23.42
N PRO A 12 -31.12 -10.80 22.85
CA PRO A 12 -30.66 -9.67 22.07
C PRO A 12 -31.54 -9.50 20.81
N PRO A 13 -31.80 -8.26 20.36
CA PRO A 13 -32.64 -8.02 19.19
C PRO A 13 -31.99 -8.63 17.94
N ALA A 14 -32.76 -9.43 17.21
CA ALA A 14 -32.40 -9.90 15.89
C ALA A 14 -32.34 -8.68 14.94
N GLY A 15 -31.13 -8.24 14.60
CA GLY A 15 -30.93 -7.08 13.72
C GLY A 15 -29.63 -6.30 13.88
N ALA A 16 -28.72 -6.69 14.78
CA ALA A 16 -27.42 -6.02 14.90
C ALA A 16 -26.42 -6.56 13.87
N GLY A 17 -26.61 -6.21 12.59
CA GLY A 17 -25.60 -6.32 11.53
C GLY A 17 -24.48 -5.29 11.67
N GLY A 18 -24.11 -4.93 12.90
CA GLY A 18 -22.98 -4.07 13.20
C GLY A 18 -21.70 -4.88 13.03
N ARG A 19 -21.13 -4.84 11.83
CA ARG A 19 -19.74 -5.24 11.63
C ARG A 19 -18.90 -4.42 12.61
N TYR A 20 -18.49 -5.04 13.72
CA TYR A 20 -17.53 -4.45 14.64
C TYR A 20 -16.33 -4.08 13.79
N ALA A 21 -16.09 -2.78 13.62
CA ALA A 21 -14.84 -2.30 13.06
C ALA A 21 -13.75 -2.67 14.07
N MET A 22 -13.22 -3.88 13.94
CA MET A 22 -12.07 -4.30 14.72
C MET A 22 -10.90 -3.43 14.31
N ASN A 23 -10.42 -2.61 15.24
CA ASN A 23 -9.24 -1.81 15.03
C ASN A 23 -8.04 -2.76 14.97
N ARG A 24 -7.51 -3.00 13.76
CA ARG A 24 -6.34 -3.85 13.55
C ARG A 24 -5.11 -2.97 13.35
N THR A 25 -4.14 -3.08 14.26
CA THR A 25 -2.81 -2.49 14.08
C THR A 25 -1.87 -3.58 13.58
N LEU A 26 -1.08 -3.25 12.54
CA LEU A 26 -0.04 -4.11 12.00
C LEU A 26 1.25 -3.31 11.88
N GLU A 27 2.37 -3.99 12.01
CA GLU A 27 3.69 -3.44 11.76
C GLU A 27 4.33 -4.23 10.61
N TRP A 28 4.96 -3.50 9.69
CA TRP A 28 5.78 -4.06 8.63
C TRP A 28 7.15 -3.39 8.66
N THR A 29 8.20 -4.18 8.42
CA THR A 29 9.58 -3.69 8.37
C THR A 29 10.07 -3.72 6.93
N VAL A 30 10.66 -2.61 6.48
CA VAL A 30 11.41 -2.55 5.24
C VAL A 30 12.90 -2.60 5.59
N ARG A 31 13.61 -3.62 5.11
CA ARG A 31 15.08 -3.68 5.20
C ARG A 31 15.65 -2.93 4.01
N VAL A 32 16.46 -1.90 4.26
CA VAL A 32 17.19 -1.18 3.21
C VAL A 32 18.68 -1.44 3.38
N GLU A 33 19.31 -1.97 2.33
CA GLU A 33 20.75 -2.17 2.25
C GLU A 33 21.33 -1.18 1.24
N LEU A 34 22.42 -0.51 1.59
CA LEU A 34 23.09 0.46 0.74
C LEU A 34 24.54 0.05 0.48
N SER A 35 25.01 0.30 -0.73
CA SER A 35 26.39 0.13 -1.12
C SER A 35 26.82 1.28 -2.04
N GLU A 36 27.95 1.90 -1.76
CA GLU A 36 28.53 2.94 -2.61
C GLU A 36 29.82 2.42 -3.25
N ASP A 37 29.97 2.68 -4.55
CA ASP A 37 31.17 2.38 -5.32
C ASP A 37 31.35 3.45 -6.42
N ASP A 38 32.53 4.06 -6.49
CA ASP A 38 32.92 5.06 -7.49
C ASP A 38 31.87 6.17 -7.73
N GLY A 39 31.43 6.84 -6.65
CA GLY A 39 30.42 7.91 -6.71
C GLY A 39 29.02 7.46 -7.14
N THR A 40 28.78 6.14 -7.14
CA THR A 40 27.49 5.52 -7.43
C THR A 40 26.98 4.77 -6.20
N THR A 41 25.91 5.28 -5.61
CA THR A 41 25.21 4.63 -4.51
C THR A 41 24.10 3.73 -5.06
N ARG A 42 24.03 2.49 -4.58
CA ARG A 42 22.97 1.54 -4.86
C ARG A 42 22.23 1.21 -3.57
N ALA A 43 20.92 1.03 -3.65
CA ALA A 43 20.10 0.61 -2.53
C ALA A 43 19.15 -0.52 -2.94
N GLU A 44 19.02 -1.52 -2.08
CA GLU A 44 18.02 -2.59 -2.17
C GLU A 44 17.07 -2.47 -0.97
N ALA A 45 15.77 -2.37 -1.24
CA ALA A 45 14.72 -2.35 -0.23
C ALA A 45 13.91 -3.64 -0.28
N VAL A 46 13.79 -4.35 0.84
CA VAL A 46 13.01 -5.59 0.95
C VAL A 46 11.90 -5.41 1.97
N LEU A 47 10.65 -5.65 1.53
CA LEU A 47 9.46 -5.67 2.38
C LEU A 47 8.87 -7.08 2.39
N ASP A 48 8.66 -7.63 3.57
CA ASP A 48 7.90 -8.87 3.76
C ASP A 48 6.59 -8.57 4.48
N THR A 49 5.47 -8.85 3.82
CA THR A 49 4.11 -8.65 4.36
C THR A 49 3.52 -9.93 4.97
N GLY A 50 4.27 -11.04 4.95
CA GLY A 50 3.80 -12.39 5.26
C GLY A 50 3.04 -13.07 4.12
N ALA A 51 2.37 -12.29 3.26
CA ALA A 51 1.68 -12.78 2.06
C ALA A 51 2.53 -12.63 0.79
N ALA A 52 3.39 -11.61 0.75
CA ALA A 52 4.29 -11.33 -0.36
C ALA A 52 5.61 -10.76 0.16
N LYS A 53 6.70 -11.15 -0.52
CA LYS A 53 8.02 -10.56 -0.36
C LYS A 53 8.31 -9.70 -1.59
N LEU A 54 8.52 -8.41 -1.37
CA LEU A 54 8.75 -7.40 -2.40
C LEU A 54 10.20 -6.93 -2.30
N THR A 55 10.83 -6.67 -3.44
CA THR A 55 12.22 -6.21 -3.50
C THR A 55 12.31 -5.11 -4.53
N GLY A 56 12.65 -3.91 -4.06
CA GLY A 56 12.83 -2.74 -4.90
C GLY A 56 14.29 -2.30 -4.93
N GLN A 57 14.67 -1.66 -6.03
CA GLN A 57 16.05 -1.24 -6.29
C GLN A 57 16.13 0.26 -6.55
N GLY A 58 17.23 0.88 -6.13
CA GLY A 58 17.49 2.30 -6.33
C GLY A 58 18.96 2.56 -6.61
N ILE A 59 19.23 3.50 -7.51
CA ILE A 59 20.59 3.93 -7.84
C ILE A 59 20.63 5.46 -7.80
N ALA A 60 21.67 6.03 -7.22
CA ALA A 60 22.02 7.44 -7.30
C ALA A 60 23.47 7.57 -7.79
N ARG A 61 23.73 8.55 -8.64
CA ARG A 61 25.07 8.84 -9.14
C ARG A 61 25.34 10.33 -9.01
N CYS A 62 26.47 10.69 -8.43
CA CYS A 62 26.86 12.09 -8.34
C CYS A 62 27.21 12.63 -9.74
N SER A 63 26.83 13.87 -10.04
CA SER A 63 27.29 14.54 -11.25
C SER A 63 28.79 14.80 -11.14
N PRO A 64 29.60 14.66 -12.22
CA PRO A 64 31.02 14.97 -12.17
C PRO A 64 31.34 16.43 -11.80
N GLN A 65 30.35 17.33 -11.90
CA GLN A 65 30.50 18.75 -11.57
C GLN A 65 30.01 19.08 -10.15
N ASP A 66 29.37 18.15 -9.47
CA ASP A 66 28.83 18.35 -8.13
C ASP A 66 29.81 17.86 -7.07
N PRO A 67 29.79 18.44 -5.85
CA PRO A 67 30.50 17.88 -4.72
C PRO A 67 30.02 16.46 -4.44
N ASP A 68 30.96 15.51 -4.35
CA ASP A 68 30.64 14.14 -3.98
C ASP A 68 30.28 14.08 -2.50
N VAL A 69 28.97 14.03 -2.22
CA VAL A 69 28.42 13.96 -0.86
C VAL A 69 27.70 12.61 -0.70
N PRO A 70 28.38 11.59 -0.15
CA PRO A 70 27.85 10.22 -0.04
C PRO A 70 26.43 10.14 0.56
N LYS A 71 26.17 10.90 1.62
CA LYS A 71 24.87 10.91 2.29
C LYS A 71 23.69 11.32 1.40
N ILE A 72 23.91 12.20 0.41
CA ILE A 72 22.86 12.59 -0.53
C ILE A 72 22.57 11.43 -1.50
N GLY A 73 23.61 10.74 -1.97
CA GLY A 73 23.49 9.52 -2.76
C GLY A 73 22.70 8.44 -2.02
N ASP A 74 22.99 8.23 -0.74
CA ASP A 74 22.30 7.28 0.15
C ASP A 74 20.80 7.57 0.22
N GLU A 75 20.43 8.80 0.57
CA GLU A 75 19.03 9.21 0.71
C GLU A 75 18.26 9.06 -0.61
N VAL A 76 18.88 9.46 -1.73
CA VAL A 76 18.25 9.37 -3.05
C VAL A 76 18.12 7.93 -3.52
N ALA A 77 19.15 7.10 -3.35
CA ALA A 77 19.11 5.69 -3.73
C ALA A 77 18.06 4.93 -2.88
N ALA A 78 18.06 5.13 -1.56
CA ALA A 78 17.08 4.53 -0.66
C ALA A 78 15.64 4.94 -1.00
N SER A 79 15.41 6.24 -1.26
CA SER A 79 14.09 6.74 -1.67
C SER A 79 13.58 6.06 -2.95
N ARG A 80 14.45 5.90 -3.95
CA ARG A 80 14.12 5.21 -5.21
C ARG A 80 13.79 3.73 -4.97
N ALA A 81 14.58 3.03 -4.15
CA ALA A 81 14.32 1.64 -3.80
C ALA A 81 12.98 1.46 -3.06
N MET A 82 12.67 2.36 -2.12
CA MET A 82 11.39 2.35 -1.41
C MET A 82 10.20 2.69 -2.32
N HIS A 83 10.37 3.60 -3.28
CA HIS A 83 9.34 3.93 -4.26
C HIS A 83 9.01 2.74 -5.16
N ASP A 84 10.03 1.96 -5.58
CA ASP A 84 9.84 0.71 -6.32
C ASP A 84 9.04 -0.31 -5.48
N VAL A 85 9.42 -0.54 -4.22
CA VAL A 85 8.64 -1.39 -3.29
C VAL A 85 7.20 -0.90 -3.16
N ALA A 86 6.98 0.42 -3.03
CA ALA A 86 5.64 0.98 -2.93
C ALA A 86 4.79 0.71 -4.19
N GLY A 87 5.37 0.83 -5.39
CA GLY A 87 4.70 0.51 -6.65
C GLY A 87 4.34 -0.99 -6.74
N GLN A 88 5.24 -1.87 -6.32
CA GLN A 88 4.98 -3.31 -6.25
C GLN A 88 3.86 -3.64 -5.25
N LEU A 89 3.88 -3.00 -4.07
CA LEU A 89 2.85 -3.20 -3.05
C LEU A 89 1.47 -2.73 -3.54
N MET A 90 1.41 -1.61 -4.25
CA MET A 90 0.16 -1.15 -4.88
C MET A 90 -0.34 -2.18 -5.90
N SER A 91 0.55 -2.74 -6.71
CA SER A 91 0.19 -3.78 -7.68
C SER A 91 -0.31 -5.07 -7.02
N VAL A 92 0.16 -5.41 -5.82
CA VAL A 92 -0.38 -6.52 -5.00
C VAL A 92 -1.78 -6.17 -4.50
N ALA A 93 -1.98 -4.95 -3.99
CA ALA A 93 -3.28 -4.50 -3.49
C ALA A 93 -4.35 -4.46 -4.59
N ASP A 94 -4.02 -3.94 -5.77
CA ASP A 94 -4.94 -3.87 -6.92
C ASP A 94 -5.44 -5.26 -7.36
N ARG A 95 -4.54 -6.25 -7.35
CA ARG A 95 -4.91 -7.65 -7.59
C ARG A 95 -5.86 -8.18 -6.52
N ALA A 96 -5.56 -7.95 -5.25
CA ALA A 96 -6.43 -8.37 -4.15
C ALA A 96 -7.82 -7.70 -4.17
N ILE A 97 -7.91 -6.43 -4.58
CA ILE A 97 -9.18 -5.70 -4.75
C ILE A 97 -10.01 -6.33 -5.88
N THR A 98 -9.35 -6.67 -6.99
CA THR A 98 -10.00 -7.30 -8.15
C THR A 98 -10.50 -8.71 -7.79
N GLU A 99 -9.67 -9.51 -7.12
CA GLU A 99 -10.00 -10.88 -6.69
C GLU A 99 -11.11 -10.92 -5.64
N SER A 100 -11.18 -9.93 -4.74
CA SER A 100 -12.22 -9.84 -3.71
C SER A 100 -13.56 -9.32 -4.23
N GLY A 101 -13.65 -8.89 -5.48
CA GLY A 101 -14.86 -8.27 -6.04
C GLY A 101 -15.19 -6.90 -5.44
N ALA A 102 -14.25 -6.30 -4.70
CA ALA A 102 -14.36 -4.97 -4.10
C ALA A 102 -13.89 -3.85 -5.04
N GLY A 103 -13.54 -4.19 -6.28
CA GLY A 103 -13.28 -3.20 -7.32
C GLY A 103 -14.47 -2.25 -7.44
N ARG A 104 -14.18 -0.95 -7.56
CA ARG A 104 -15.20 0.03 -7.97
C ARG A 104 -15.90 -0.56 -9.19
N PRO A 105 -17.25 -0.69 -9.20
CA PRO A 105 -17.95 -1.07 -10.42
C PRO A 105 -17.49 -0.07 -11.47
N ASP A 106 -16.87 -0.62 -12.51
CA ASP A 106 -16.57 0.04 -13.77
C ASP A 106 -16.75 1.56 -13.77
N SER A 107 -15.63 2.29 -13.85
CA SER A 107 -15.60 3.58 -14.54
C SER A 107 -15.95 3.35 -16.02
N ALA A 108 -17.09 2.73 -16.31
CA ALA A 108 -17.63 2.56 -17.64
C ALA A 108 -17.99 3.96 -18.13
N ALA A 109 -17.19 4.40 -19.10
CA ALA A 109 -17.48 5.48 -20.01
C ALA A 109 -17.78 6.84 -19.36
N ARG A 110 -16.71 7.54 -18.96
CA ARG A 110 -16.70 8.96 -19.30
C ARG A 110 -16.56 9.02 -20.84
N PRO A 111 -17.60 9.45 -21.60
CA PRO A 111 -17.45 9.58 -23.03
C PRO A 111 -16.31 10.57 -23.33
N PRO A 112 -15.57 10.38 -24.45
CA PRO A 112 -14.33 11.11 -24.72
C PRO A 112 -14.52 12.64 -24.92
N TYR A 113 -15.74 13.17 -24.85
CA TYR A 113 -16.06 14.59 -25.04
C TYR A 113 -17.04 15.12 -23.97
N ALA A 114 -16.85 14.82 -22.69
CA ALA A 114 -17.53 15.58 -21.64
C ALA A 114 -16.86 16.96 -21.46
N TRP A 115 -17.24 17.92 -22.32
CA TRP A 115 -17.06 19.35 -22.10
C TRP A 115 -18.44 19.95 -21.87
N SER A 116 -18.62 20.65 -20.75
CA SER A 116 -19.84 21.40 -20.49
C SER A 116 -19.72 22.74 -21.21
N ASP A 117 -20.55 22.94 -22.22
CA ASP A 117 -20.92 24.28 -22.68
C ASP A 117 -21.54 25.02 -21.48
N ALA A 118 -20.78 25.98 -20.95
CA ALA A 118 -21.34 27.02 -20.09
C ALA A 118 -21.92 28.08 -21.04
N THR A 119 -23.17 27.87 -21.49
CA THR A 119 -23.94 28.95 -22.09
C THR A 119 -24.35 29.95 -21.00
N ALA A 120 -24.08 31.20 -21.31
CA ALA A 120 -24.47 32.43 -20.62
C ALA A 120 -25.98 32.55 -20.36
#